data_AF-A0A5C8LER7-F1
#
_entry.id   AF-A0A5C8LER7-F1
#
_cell.length_a   1.000
_cell.length_b   1.000
_cell.length_c   1.000
_cell.angle_alpha   90.00
_cell.angle_beta   90.00
_cell.angle_gamma   90.00
#
_symmetry.space_group_name_H-M   'P 1'
#
loop_
_entity.id
_entity.type
_entity.pdbx_description
1 polymer ?
#
loop_
_entity_poly.entity_id
_entity_poly.type
_entity_poly.pdbx_seq_one_letter_code
_entity_poly.pdbx_strand_id
1 'polypeptide(L)'
;MKKITLLFALALFGTQAQAQETEDQDYNHWSIEAGFGMTEPGRGFENDNAGAAYNSSFTSSLGGELAVRYMINDKFGLKLGGHYSKINEDDESLAFETTYSRATLEAVANLGSILGFREWTNGFNLLFHAGGGVAFYQFGDDAIYADENDSSPVFMAGITPQIRLSDRVALYGDITYAGHLGQTYTWEGNQEVNTIRSFESEALTAAIGIQVYLGKHSKHADWVDIINQKELTQELDSIQNRLSKIEDDMLDSDMDGVPNYLDREPNTTNGVAVDTNGRAVDTNNNGIPDELEASLEKRYMTKEKAAAQNAGSGTIKSLINDGYVNVYFEFNSTNPEVYSYEAINYLITYMRQNPSAKASLTGYADEIGNPQYNLDLSKRRAKKVYDILVASGISEDRLSHDGEGIDDSVDKSSAEARQLVRRVTFKLH
;
A
#
# COMPACT_ATOMS: atom_id res chain seq x y z
N MET A 1 -8.45 -28.77 33.44
CA MET A 1 -8.05 -28.51 32.04
C MET A 1 -8.53 -27.13 31.57
N LYS A 2 -8.08 -26.05 32.23
CA LYS A 2 -8.32 -24.66 31.85
C LYS A 2 -7.08 -23.86 32.27
N LYS A 3 -5.98 -23.98 31.54
CA LYS A 3 -4.70 -23.26 31.81
C LYS A 3 -3.69 -23.34 30.65
N ILE A 4 -4.17 -23.49 29.40
CA ILE A 4 -3.33 -23.46 28.17
C ILE A 4 -3.83 -22.39 27.18
N THR A 5 -4.85 -21.61 27.55
CA THR A 5 -5.52 -20.70 26.61
C THR A 5 -4.79 -19.35 26.44
N LEU A 6 -3.82 -19.00 27.27
CA LEU A 6 -3.15 -17.69 27.20
C LEU A 6 -1.94 -17.68 26.25
N LEU A 7 -1.20 -18.79 26.13
CA LEU A 7 -0.09 -18.92 25.17
C LEU A 7 -0.59 -19.08 23.72
N PHE A 8 -1.76 -19.69 23.52
CA PHE A 8 -2.40 -19.76 22.20
C PHE A 8 -3.03 -18.42 21.78
N ALA A 9 -3.37 -17.53 22.72
CA ALA A 9 -3.92 -16.22 22.39
C ALA A 9 -2.86 -15.31 21.72
N LEU A 10 -1.62 -15.29 22.20
CA LEU A 10 -0.53 -14.52 21.59
C LEU A 10 -0.16 -14.98 20.17
N ALA A 11 -0.21 -16.29 19.91
CA ALA A 11 0.03 -16.83 18.57
C ALA A 11 -1.13 -16.52 17.58
N LEU A 12 -2.37 -16.46 18.07
CA LEU A 12 -3.55 -16.13 17.25
C LEU A 12 -3.64 -14.64 16.90
N PHE A 13 -3.18 -13.73 17.77
CA PHE A 13 -3.10 -12.30 17.44
C PHE A 13 -2.07 -12.00 16.33
N GLY A 14 -1.00 -12.79 16.20
CA GLY A 14 -0.02 -12.65 15.11
C GLY A 14 -0.62 -12.90 13.73
N THR A 15 -1.57 -13.83 13.60
CA THR A 15 -2.19 -14.17 12.30
C THR A 15 -3.26 -13.19 11.82
N GLN A 16 -3.89 -12.42 12.73
CA GLN A 16 -4.85 -11.38 12.33
C GLN A 16 -4.18 -10.04 12.02
N ALA A 17 -3.04 -9.71 12.64
CA ALA A 17 -2.28 -8.50 12.33
C ALA A 17 -1.65 -8.53 10.93
N GLN A 18 -1.36 -9.72 10.40
CA GLN A 18 -0.68 -9.88 9.11
C GLN A 18 -1.59 -9.69 7.89
N ALA A 19 -2.92 -9.64 8.07
CA ALA A 19 -3.89 -9.60 6.97
C ALA A 19 -4.33 -8.17 6.57
N GLN A 20 -3.88 -7.13 7.28
CA GLN A 20 -4.40 -5.76 7.08
C GLN A 20 -3.34 -4.71 6.73
N GLU A 21 -2.05 -5.08 6.61
CA GLU A 21 -0.95 -4.13 6.38
C GLU A 21 -0.12 -4.44 5.11
N THR A 22 -0.79 -4.74 3.99
CA THR A 22 -0.17 -4.69 2.66
C THR A 22 -0.35 -3.30 2.03
N GLU A 23 0.18 -2.28 2.70
CA GLU A 23 0.40 -0.94 2.13
C GLU A 23 1.84 -0.56 2.51
N ASP A 24 2.61 -0.08 1.54
CA ASP A 24 4.07 0.15 1.56
C ASP A 24 4.54 0.80 2.89
N GLN A 25 4.98 0.00 3.87
CA GLN A 25 5.44 0.48 5.16
C GLN A 25 6.79 1.18 4.92
N ASP A 26 6.80 2.52 4.91
CA ASP A 26 7.95 3.35 4.53
C ASP A 26 9.03 3.46 5.64
N TYR A 27 9.36 2.33 6.28
CA TYR A 27 10.36 2.28 7.35
C TYR A 27 11.16 0.99 7.39
N ASN A 28 12.31 1.08 8.06
CA ASN A 28 13.21 -0.03 8.27
C ASN A 28 12.72 -0.92 9.43
N HIS A 29 12.91 -2.23 9.30
CA HIS A 29 12.46 -3.20 10.28
C HIS A 29 13.60 -3.89 11.05
N TRP A 30 14.81 -3.90 10.48
CA TRP A 30 15.94 -4.62 11.06
C TRP A 30 16.80 -3.70 11.91
N SER A 31 17.26 -4.21 13.04
CA SER A 31 18.29 -3.59 13.87
C SER A 31 19.29 -4.59 14.42
N ILE A 32 20.53 -4.14 14.57
CA ILE A 32 21.59 -4.87 15.29
C ILE A 32 21.89 -4.11 16.57
N GLU A 33 21.97 -4.83 17.67
CA GLU A 33 22.26 -4.32 19.01
C GLU A 33 23.59 -4.91 19.47
N ALA A 34 24.48 -4.05 19.97
CA ALA A 34 25.73 -4.47 20.58
C ALA A 34 25.97 -3.65 21.85
N GLY A 35 26.16 -4.33 22.97
CA GLY A 35 26.26 -3.70 24.28
C GLY A 35 27.27 -4.39 25.17
N PHE A 36 27.68 -3.67 26.20
CA PHE A 36 28.42 -4.22 27.33
C PHE A 36 27.58 -4.07 28.57
N GLY A 37 27.68 -5.04 29.47
CA GLY A 37 26.80 -5.10 30.62
C GLY A 37 27.35 -5.95 31.73
N MET A 38 26.55 -6.03 32.77
CA MET A 38 26.86 -6.69 34.04
C MET A 38 25.68 -7.60 34.38
N THR A 39 25.96 -8.72 35.04
CA THR A 39 24.99 -9.73 35.44
C THR A 39 25.19 -10.06 36.91
N GLU A 40 24.17 -9.80 37.72
CA GLU A 40 24.15 -10.19 39.13
C GLU A 40 23.18 -11.37 39.31
N PRO A 41 23.70 -12.55 39.67
CA PRO A 41 22.87 -13.63 40.17
C PRO A 41 22.20 -13.24 41.49
N GLY A 42 20.89 -13.41 41.60
CA GLY A 42 20.15 -13.09 42.82
C GLY A 42 20.00 -14.27 43.78
N ARG A 43 19.60 -15.43 43.25
CA ARG A 43 19.40 -16.69 43.99
C ARG A 43 20.13 -17.81 43.28
N GLY A 44 20.43 -18.88 44.02
CA GLY A 44 21.12 -20.07 43.51
C GLY A 44 22.58 -20.18 43.96
N PHE A 45 22.96 -19.47 45.01
CA PHE A 45 24.19 -19.72 45.78
C PHE A 45 23.87 -20.60 46.99
N GLU A 46 24.80 -21.45 47.42
CA GLU A 46 24.67 -22.20 48.66
C GLU A 46 25.93 -22.05 49.52
N ASN A 47 25.78 -21.90 50.83
CA ASN A 47 26.92 -21.71 51.74
C ASN A 47 27.85 -22.93 51.74
N ASP A 48 29.12 -22.71 52.04
CA ASP A 48 30.06 -23.81 52.24
C ASP A 48 29.72 -24.63 53.51
N ASN A 49 30.43 -25.75 53.70
CA ASN A 49 30.23 -26.61 54.88
C ASN A 49 30.55 -25.93 56.22
N ALA A 50 31.27 -24.79 56.22
CA ALA A 50 31.58 -23.98 57.40
C ALA A 50 30.59 -22.83 57.62
N GLY A 51 29.61 -22.64 56.72
CA GLY A 51 28.60 -21.60 56.77
C GLY A 51 29.04 -20.26 56.18
N ALA A 52 30.18 -20.19 55.49
CA ALA A 52 30.60 -19.03 54.72
C ALA A 52 29.78 -18.90 53.43
N ALA A 53 29.45 -17.67 53.06
CA ALA A 53 28.54 -17.38 51.95
C ALA A 53 29.28 -17.19 50.63
N TYR A 54 28.62 -17.59 49.54
CA TYR A 54 28.96 -17.18 48.19
C TYR A 54 28.01 -16.06 47.75
N ASN A 55 28.58 -14.95 47.28
CA ASN A 55 27.83 -13.81 46.78
C ASN A 55 28.58 -13.17 45.60
N SER A 56 27.83 -12.56 44.68
CA SER A 56 28.37 -11.71 43.62
C SER A 56 27.79 -10.32 43.77
N SER A 57 28.53 -9.30 43.33
CA SER A 57 28.01 -7.95 43.17
C SER A 57 27.91 -7.59 41.69
N PHE A 58 26.98 -6.68 41.34
CA PHE A 58 26.83 -6.18 39.98
C PHE A 58 28.18 -5.76 39.36
N THR A 59 29.05 -5.12 40.16
CA THR A 59 30.37 -4.64 39.74
C THR A 59 31.43 -5.72 39.52
N SER A 60 31.26 -6.89 40.13
CA SER A 60 32.17 -8.03 39.99
C SER A 60 31.95 -8.83 38.70
N SER A 61 30.88 -8.50 37.95
CA SER A 61 30.54 -9.14 36.69
C SER A 61 30.78 -8.21 35.50
N LEU A 62 31.35 -8.75 34.42
CA LEU A 62 31.45 -8.01 33.16
C LEU A 62 31.13 -8.92 31.99
N GLY A 63 30.42 -8.36 31.03
CA GLY A 63 29.89 -9.09 29.90
C GLY A 63 29.53 -8.21 28.72
N GLY A 64 28.97 -8.86 27.70
CA GLY A 64 28.48 -8.19 26.52
C GLY A 64 27.31 -8.93 25.92
N GLU A 65 26.51 -8.17 25.18
CA GLU A 65 25.35 -8.66 24.48
C GLU A 65 25.40 -8.28 23.00
N LEU A 66 24.91 -9.20 22.18
CA LEU A 66 24.73 -9.03 20.75
C LEU A 66 23.33 -9.52 20.41
N ALA A 67 22.55 -8.70 19.73
CA ALA A 67 21.22 -9.11 19.29
C ALA A 67 20.92 -8.61 17.88
N VAL A 68 20.06 -9.38 17.19
CA VAL A 68 19.43 -8.96 15.94
C VAL A 68 17.94 -8.91 16.20
N ARG A 69 17.31 -7.78 15.87
CA ARG A 69 15.89 -7.57 16.05
C ARG A 69 15.23 -7.24 14.72
N TYR A 70 14.03 -7.79 14.54
CA TYR A 70 13.13 -7.51 13.43
C TYR A 70 11.79 -7.03 13.98
N MET A 71 11.44 -5.78 13.71
CA MET A 71 10.12 -5.23 14.01
C MET A 71 9.14 -5.67 12.92
N ILE A 72 8.04 -6.31 13.30
CA ILE A 72 6.97 -6.72 12.36
C ILE A 72 6.18 -5.48 11.93
N ASN A 73 5.93 -4.56 12.86
CA ASN A 73 5.36 -3.23 12.65
C ASN A 73 5.96 -2.23 13.66
N ASP A 74 5.44 -1.01 13.74
CA ASP A 74 5.90 0.01 14.69
C ASP A 74 5.72 -0.37 16.16
N LYS A 75 4.89 -1.37 16.48
CA LYS A 75 4.51 -1.75 17.85
C LYS A 75 5.14 -3.06 18.31
N PHE A 76 5.36 -4.02 17.44
CA PHE A 76 5.76 -5.38 17.81
C PHE A 76 6.90 -5.90 16.95
N GLY A 77 7.79 -6.67 17.56
CA GLY A 77 8.94 -7.29 16.91
C GLY A 77 9.40 -8.58 17.57
N LEU A 78 10.43 -9.17 16.98
CA LEU A 78 11.13 -10.36 17.45
C LEU A 78 12.61 -10.06 17.55
N LYS A 79 13.25 -10.50 18.64
CA LYS A 79 14.69 -10.33 18.91
C LYS A 79 15.33 -11.69 19.14
N LEU A 80 16.43 -11.93 18.44
CA LEU A 80 17.34 -13.05 18.71
C LEU A 80 18.55 -12.47 19.43
N GLY A 81 18.72 -12.84 20.69
CA GLY A 81 19.75 -12.30 21.59
C GLY A 81 20.80 -13.33 21.98
N GLY A 82 22.02 -12.87 22.14
CA GLY A 82 23.12 -13.58 22.79
C GLY A 82 23.72 -12.70 23.88
N HIS A 83 23.95 -13.27 25.05
CA HIS A 83 24.61 -12.57 26.17
C HIS A 83 25.69 -13.47 26.75
N TYR A 84 26.81 -12.85 27.10
CA TYR A 84 27.95 -13.48 27.72
C TYR A 84 28.35 -12.63 28.93
N SER A 85 28.58 -13.23 30.07
CA SER A 85 29.11 -12.55 31.25
C SER A 85 30.02 -13.47 32.04
N LYS A 86 31.14 -12.91 32.49
CA LYS A 86 32.00 -13.53 33.49
C LYS A 86 31.60 -13.00 34.85
N ILE A 87 31.16 -13.88 35.73
CA ILE A 87 30.65 -13.58 37.07
C ILE A 87 31.72 -14.03 38.07
N ASN A 88 32.12 -13.14 38.95
CA ASN A 88 33.12 -13.42 39.98
C ASN A 88 32.53 -13.17 41.37
N GLU A 89 33.27 -13.57 42.39
CA GLU A 89 32.96 -13.26 43.77
C GLU A 89 32.95 -11.76 44.07
N ASP A 90 32.15 -11.38 45.08
CA ASP A 90 32.25 -10.08 45.73
C ASP A 90 33.31 -10.07 46.85
N ASP A 91 33.67 -8.89 47.36
CA ASP A 91 34.74 -8.71 48.37
C ASP A 91 34.52 -9.50 49.67
N GLU A 92 33.26 -9.76 50.05
CA GLU A 92 32.88 -10.50 51.28
C GLU A 92 32.49 -11.97 51.00
N SER A 93 32.74 -12.46 49.78
CA SER A 93 32.39 -13.81 49.34
C SER A 93 33.61 -14.75 49.33
N LEU A 94 33.34 -16.06 49.42
CA LEU A 94 34.31 -17.05 48.98
C LEU A 94 34.60 -16.89 47.48
N ALA A 95 35.83 -17.21 47.07
CA ALA A 95 36.26 -17.11 45.67
C ALA A 95 35.48 -18.09 44.78
N PHE A 96 34.98 -17.60 43.65
CA PHE A 96 34.39 -18.41 42.60
C PHE A 96 34.34 -17.63 41.30
N GLU A 97 34.39 -18.36 40.20
CA GLU A 97 34.28 -17.78 38.87
C GLU A 97 33.29 -18.61 38.06
N THR A 98 32.36 -17.96 37.39
CA THR A 98 31.41 -18.61 36.50
C THR A 98 31.25 -17.84 35.21
N THR A 99 31.49 -18.52 34.10
CA THR A 99 31.18 -18.01 32.78
C THR A 99 29.74 -18.37 32.45
N TYR A 100 28.90 -17.33 32.33
CA TYR A 100 27.49 -17.42 32.04
C TYR A 100 27.23 -16.95 30.61
N SER A 101 26.56 -17.77 29.82
CA SER A 101 26.14 -17.41 28.46
C SER A 101 24.69 -17.78 28.22
N ARG A 102 23.95 -16.99 27.45
CA ARG A 102 22.58 -17.33 27.03
C ARG A 102 22.32 -16.99 25.58
N ALA A 103 21.49 -17.80 24.93
CA ALA A 103 20.92 -17.55 23.62
C ALA A 103 19.39 -17.56 23.71
N THR A 104 18.74 -16.49 23.26
CA THR A 104 17.33 -16.20 23.56
C THR A 104 16.55 -15.77 22.32
N LEU A 105 15.28 -16.18 22.28
CA LEU A 105 14.28 -15.67 21.34
C LEU A 105 13.22 -14.91 22.12
N GLU A 106 12.99 -13.65 21.75
CA GLU A 106 12.19 -12.71 22.52
C GLU A 106 11.18 -11.99 21.64
N ALA A 107 9.97 -11.78 22.18
CA ALA A 107 9.02 -10.84 21.64
C ALA A 107 9.34 -9.44 22.19
N VAL A 108 9.24 -8.43 21.33
CA VAL A 108 9.49 -7.02 21.65
C VAL A 108 8.22 -6.22 21.43
N ALA A 109 7.87 -5.37 22.39
CA ALA A 109 6.80 -4.40 22.31
C ALA A 109 7.38 -2.98 22.42
N ASN A 110 7.13 -2.15 21.43
CA ASN A 110 7.54 -0.75 21.40
C ASN A 110 6.52 0.10 22.15
N LEU A 111 6.79 0.35 23.42
CA LEU A 111 5.90 1.11 24.30
C LEU A 111 5.80 2.56 23.86
N GLY A 112 6.83 3.13 23.22
CA GLY A 112 6.75 4.50 22.71
C GLY A 112 5.75 4.65 21.58
N SER A 113 5.66 3.69 20.66
CA SER A 113 4.62 3.70 19.61
C SER A 113 3.24 3.32 20.17
N ILE A 114 3.16 2.39 21.12
CA ILE A 114 1.89 1.99 21.75
C ILE A 114 1.28 3.11 22.60
N LEU A 115 2.11 3.88 23.32
CA LEU A 115 1.69 4.93 24.25
C LEU A 115 1.78 6.34 23.65
N GLY A 116 2.08 6.47 22.35
CA GLY A 116 2.08 7.77 21.66
C GLY A 116 3.21 8.72 22.09
N PHE A 117 4.41 8.22 22.41
CA PHE A 117 5.53 9.08 22.82
C PHE A 117 5.93 10.08 21.74
N ARG A 118 5.65 9.77 20.48
CA ARG A 118 5.94 10.63 19.33
C ARG A 118 5.16 11.95 19.35
N GLU A 119 4.10 12.04 20.16
CA GLU A 119 3.37 13.30 20.40
C GLU A 119 4.18 14.32 21.21
N TRP A 120 5.12 13.88 22.06
CA TRP A 120 5.86 14.77 22.96
C TRP A 120 7.38 14.62 22.90
N THR A 121 7.91 13.50 22.38
CA THR A 121 9.35 13.29 22.20
C THR A 121 9.68 12.47 20.95
N ASN A 122 10.65 12.99 20.20
CA ASN A 122 11.26 12.31 19.07
C ASN A 122 12.63 11.72 19.39
N GLY A 123 13.16 11.96 20.60
CA GLY A 123 14.51 11.56 21.00
C GLY A 123 14.55 10.36 21.94
N PHE A 124 13.46 10.10 22.68
CA PHE A 124 13.38 9.00 23.63
C PHE A 124 12.43 7.92 23.12
N ASN A 125 12.76 6.66 23.43
CA ASN A 125 11.86 5.52 23.25
C ASN A 125 11.98 4.56 24.44
N LEU A 126 10.97 3.71 24.60
CA LEU A 126 11.00 2.63 25.58
C LEU A 126 10.45 1.36 24.94
N LEU A 127 11.20 0.28 25.08
CA LEU A 127 10.78 -1.04 24.66
C LEU A 127 10.59 -1.94 25.87
N PHE A 128 9.70 -2.91 25.72
CA PHE A 128 9.57 -4.06 26.59
C PHE A 128 9.93 -5.31 25.80
N HIS A 129 10.65 -6.24 26.39
CA HIS A 129 10.93 -7.55 25.79
C HIS A 129 10.64 -8.68 26.76
N ALA A 130 10.19 -9.80 26.24
CA ALA A 130 10.00 -11.03 27.00
C ALA A 130 10.17 -12.25 26.12
N GLY A 131 10.76 -13.31 26.66
CA GLY A 131 11.07 -14.50 25.90
C GLY A 131 11.73 -15.59 26.71
N GLY A 132 12.40 -16.48 25.99
CA GLY A 132 13.15 -17.56 26.61
C GLY A 132 14.15 -18.19 25.65
N GLY A 133 14.93 -19.11 26.18
CA GLY A 133 16.01 -19.74 25.45
C GLY A 133 16.77 -20.74 26.30
N VAL A 134 18.08 -20.83 26.05
CA VAL A 134 18.98 -21.73 26.79
C VAL A 134 20.12 -20.91 27.36
N ALA A 135 20.41 -21.14 28.64
CA ALA A 135 21.59 -20.65 29.34
C ALA A 135 22.62 -21.79 29.47
N PHE A 136 23.88 -21.41 29.49
CA PHE A 136 25.04 -22.27 29.60
C PHE A 136 25.95 -21.72 30.70
N TYR A 137 26.53 -22.63 31.48
CA TYR A 137 27.38 -22.30 32.61
C TYR A 137 28.66 -23.11 32.52
N GLN A 138 29.78 -22.43 32.73
CA GLN A 138 31.09 -23.05 32.86
C GLN A 138 31.74 -22.50 34.14
N PHE A 139 32.08 -23.40 35.05
CA PHE A 139 32.63 -23.06 36.36
C PHE A 139 34.15 -22.96 36.30
N GLY A 140 34.74 -22.13 37.17
CA GLY A 140 36.18 -21.99 37.30
C GLY A 140 36.84 -23.25 37.89
N ASP A 141 38.15 -23.37 37.69
CA ASP A 141 38.94 -24.56 38.05
C ASP A 141 38.87 -24.94 39.55
N ASP A 142 38.55 -23.98 40.42
CA ASP A 142 38.44 -24.18 41.87
C ASP A 142 37.08 -24.75 42.32
N ALA A 143 36.09 -24.84 41.41
CA ALA A 143 34.77 -25.37 41.71
C ALA A 143 34.76 -26.91 41.79
N ILE A 144 33.90 -27.47 42.64
CA ILE A 144 33.74 -28.94 42.78
C ILE A 144 33.33 -29.59 41.44
N TYR A 145 32.50 -28.89 40.66
CA TYR A 145 32.01 -29.34 39.36
C TYR A 145 32.67 -28.59 38.19
N ALA A 146 33.94 -28.16 38.32
CA ALA A 146 34.67 -27.43 37.27
C ALA A 146 34.72 -28.13 35.90
N ASP A 147 34.80 -29.46 35.89
CA ASP A 147 34.86 -30.26 34.65
C ASP A 147 33.47 -30.50 34.01
N GLU A 148 32.39 -30.09 34.67
CA GLU A 148 31.02 -30.29 34.20
C GLU A 148 30.51 -29.07 33.42
N ASN A 149 29.75 -29.33 32.36
CA ASN A 149 29.02 -28.28 31.64
C ASN A 149 27.55 -28.31 32.06
N ASP A 150 27.02 -27.18 32.54
CA ASP A 150 25.60 -27.07 32.86
C ASP A 150 24.85 -26.26 31.80
N SER A 151 23.58 -26.58 31.61
CA SER A 151 22.69 -25.81 30.76
C SER A 151 21.26 -25.88 31.27
N SER A 152 20.54 -24.77 31.14
CA SER A 152 19.18 -24.67 31.64
C SER A 152 18.28 -23.88 30.68
N PRO A 153 16.99 -24.24 30.55
CA PRO A 153 16.01 -23.33 29.97
C PRO A 153 15.95 -22.02 30.77
N VAL A 154 15.99 -20.89 30.07
CA VAL A 154 15.88 -19.55 30.66
C VAL A 154 14.62 -18.85 30.17
N PHE A 155 13.94 -18.15 31.06
CA PHE A 155 12.84 -17.24 30.75
C PHE A 155 13.17 -15.85 31.25
N MET A 156 12.90 -14.83 30.45
CA MET A 156 13.27 -13.47 30.79
C MET A 156 12.24 -12.44 30.38
N ALA A 157 12.25 -11.32 31.09
CA ALA A 157 11.52 -10.12 30.74
C ALA A 157 12.35 -8.89 31.14
N GLY A 158 12.24 -7.82 30.36
CA GLY A 158 13.03 -6.63 30.57
C GLY A 158 12.47 -5.40 29.87
N ILE A 159 13.16 -4.30 30.10
CA ILE A 159 12.89 -3.02 29.44
C ILE A 159 14.17 -2.51 28.77
N THR A 160 14.00 -1.86 27.63
CA THR A 160 15.11 -1.28 26.87
C THR A 160 14.80 0.19 26.59
N PRO A 161 15.15 1.13 27.50
CA PRO A 161 15.13 2.56 27.20
C PRO A 161 16.10 2.90 26.07
N GLN A 162 15.70 3.81 25.18
CA GLN A 162 16.50 4.20 24.02
C GLN A 162 16.56 5.71 23.85
N ILE A 163 17.71 6.21 23.43
CA ILE A 163 17.95 7.60 23.05
C ILE A 163 18.42 7.63 21.61
N ARG A 164 17.67 8.31 20.73
CA ARG A 164 18.01 8.47 19.32
C ARG A 164 19.22 9.40 19.19
N LEU A 165 20.27 8.93 18.52
CA LEU A 165 21.44 9.73 18.19
C LEU A 165 21.38 10.23 16.74
N SER A 166 20.89 9.38 15.83
CA SER A 166 20.61 9.71 14.43
C SER A 166 19.48 8.82 13.90
N ASP A 167 19.10 9.05 12.65
CA ASP A 167 18.11 8.22 11.96
C ASP A 167 18.52 6.73 11.82
N ARG A 168 19.81 6.42 11.97
CA ARG A 168 20.35 5.06 11.85
C ARG A 168 20.95 4.49 13.13
N VAL A 169 21.07 5.29 14.19
CA VAL A 169 21.79 4.89 15.41
C VAL A 169 21.07 5.41 16.65
N ALA A 170 20.89 4.54 17.63
CA ALA A 170 20.43 4.88 18.97
C ALA A 170 21.38 4.33 20.04
N LEU A 171 21.49 5.05 21.15
CA LEU A 171 22.01 4.51 22.40
C LEU A 171 20.85 3.78 23.08
N TYR A 172 21.10 2.62 23.66
CA TYR A 172 20.11 1.93 24.48
C TYR A 172 20.72 1.53 25.82
N GLY A 173 19.87 1.46 26.83
CA GLY A 173 20.12 0.69 28.04
C GLY A 173 19.20 -0.51 28.05
N ASP A 174 19.65 -1.65 28.55
CA ASP A 174 18.85 -2.85 28.73
C ASP A 174 18.83 -3.23 30.21
N ILE A 175 17.66 -3.54 30.75
CA ILE A 175 17.50 -4.11 32.09
C ILE A 175 16.63 -5.34 31.95
N THR A 176 17.22 -6.50 32.21
CA THR A 176 16.62 -7.81 32.00
C THR A 176 16.67 -8.62 33.28
N TYR A 177 15.52 -9.12 33.71
CA TYR A 177 15.44 -10.15 34.75
C TYR A 177 15.22 -11.51 34.09
N ALA A 178 16.04 -12.50 34.46
CA ALA A 178 16.03 -13.85 33.91
C ALA A 178 15.92 -14.90 35.02
N GLY A 179 15.02 -15.86 34.86
CA GLY A 179 14.88 -17.02 35.71
C GLY A 179 15.23 -18.30 34.96
N HIS A 180 15.94 -19.20 35.61
CA HIS A 180 16.39 -20.46 35.02
C HIS A 180 15.63 -21.63 35.63
N LEU A 181 15.15 -22.54 34.78
CA LEU A 181 14.33 -23.66 35.19
C LEU A 181 15.18 -24.93 35.26
N GLY A 182 15.25 -25.56 36.43
CA GLY A 182 15.96 -26.83 36.59
C GLY A 182 17.45 -26.76 36.29
N GLN A 183 18.10 -25.67 36.71
CA GLN A 183 19.56 -25.57 36.74
C GLN A 183 20.12 -26.67 37.67
N THR A 184 21.19 -27.33 37.22
CA THR A 184 21.71 -28.54 37.89
C THR A 184 22.65 -28.18 39.04
N TYR A 185 23.48 -27.15 38.86
CA TYR A 185 24.44 -26.73 39.88
C TYR A 185 24.21 -25.30 40.32
N THR A 186 24.65 -24.96 41.54
CA THR A 186 24.65 -23.57 42.04
C THR A 186 25.53 -22.65 41.18
N TRP A 187 25.37 -21.33 41.32
CA TRP A 187 26.13 -20.36 40.51
C TRP A 187 27.64 -20.47 40.70
N GLU A 188 28.11 -20.86 41.87
CA GLU A 188 29.52 -21.12 42.17
C GLU A 188 30.02 -22.52 41.77
N GLY A 189 29.12 -23.41 41.31
CA GLY A 189 29.49 -24.74 40.84
C GLY A 189 29.93 -25.72 41.94
N ASN A 190 29.55 -25.48 43.20
CA ASN A 190 29.98 -26.31 44.34
C ASN A 190 28.90 -27.26 44.86
N GLN A 191 27.64 -27.07 44.49
CA GLN A 191 26.54 -27.95 44.92
C GLN A 191 25.59 -28.30 43.78
N GLU A 192 25.05 -29.52 43.83
CA GLU A 192 23.97 -29.96 42.93
C GLU A 192 22.62 -29.56 43.52
N VAL A 193 21.80 -28.86 42.74
CA VAL A 193 20.47 -28.42 43.12
C VAL A 193 19.45 -29.36 42.47
N ASN A 194 19.00 -30.36 43.22
CA ASN A 194 18.16 -31.44 42.67
C ASN A 194 16.67 -31.03 42.58
N THR A 195 16.33 -30.13 41.65
CA THR A 195 14.97 -29.57 41.51
C THR A 195 14.52 -29.44 40.05
N ILE A 196 14.02 -30.54 39.49
CA ILE A 196 13.54 -30.67 38.09
C ILE A 196 12.42 -29.66 37.69
N ARG A 197 11.84 -28.87 38.62
CA ARG A 197 10.64 -28.05 38.37
C ARG A 197 10.58 -26.68 39.07
N SER A 198 11.68 -26.11 39.56
CA SER A 198 11.66 -24.77 40.19
C SER A 198 12.62 -23.76 39.55
N PHE A 199 12.28 -22.48 39.74
CA PHE A 199 13.13 -21.33 39.42
C PHE A 199 13.97 -21.00 40.66
N GLU A 200 14.97 -21.82 40.96
CA GLU A 200 15.85 -21.59 42.12
C GLU A 200 16.94 -20.56 41.82
N SER A 201 17.23 -20.33 40.54
CA SER A 201 18.25 -19.39 40.11
C SER A 201 17.71 -18.28 39.22
N GLU A 202 18.07 -17.07 39.60
CA GLU A 202 17.67 -15.83 38.93
C GLU A 202 18.89 -14.96 38.69
N ALA A 203 18.85 -14.15 37.65
CA ALA A 203 19.88 -13.19 37.32
C ALA A 203 19.27 -11.88 36.82
N LEU A 204 19.81 -10.76 37.29
CA LEU A 204 19.54 -9.43 36.76
C LEU A 204 20.70 -9.01 35.87
N THR A 205 20.42 -8.73 34.60
CA THR A 205 21.37 -8.15 33.65
C THR A 205 21.02 -6.69 33.45
N ALA A 206 22.02 -5.81 33.49
CA ALA A 206 21.89 -4.48 32.92
C ALA A 206 23.05 -4.17 31.98
N ALA A 207 22.73 -3.57 30.86
CA ALA A 207 23.68 -3.30 29.79
C ALA A 207 23.44 -1.93 29.19
N ILE A 208 24.47 -1.39 28.54
CA ILE A 208 24.40 -0.19 27.74
C ILE A 208 25.10 -0.45 26.42
N GLY A 209 24.50 0.02 25.34
CA GLY A 209 24.96 -0.33 24.01
C GLY A 209 24.47 0.57 22.91
N ILE A 210 24.94 0.25 21.71
CA ILE A 210 24.55 0.93 20.49
C ILE A 210 23.64 0.01 19.69
N GLN A 211 22.56 0.58 19.21
CA GLN A 211 21.68 -0.05 18.24
C GLN A 211 21.82 0.64 16.89
N VAL A 212 22.02 -0.16 15.84
CA VAL A 212 22.13 0.28 14.45
C VAL A 212 20.93 -0.22 13.67
N TYR A 213 20.20 0.70 13.03
CA TYR A 213 19.07 0.39 12.18
C TYR A 213 19.52 0.12 10.74
N LEU A 214 18.97 -0.94 10.14
CA LEU A 214 19.33 -1.41 8.82
C LEU A 214 18.16 -1.30 7.85
N GLY A 215 18.42 -0.70 6.70
CA GLY A 215 17.51 -0.67 5.56
C GLY A 215 17.65 0.60 4.72
N LYS A 216 16.77 0.73 3.73
CA LYS A 216 16.81 1.81 2.72
C LYS A 216 16.00 3.05 3.12
N HIS A 217 15.07 2.91 4.06
CA HIS A 217 14.18 3.98 4.48
C HIS A 217 14.89 4.94 5.44
N SER A 218 14.33 6.13 5.60
CA SER A 218 14.90 7.18 6.46
C SER A 218 14.74 6.86 7.94
N LYS A 219 13.66 6.20 8.36
CA LYS A 219 13.38 5.89 9.76
C LYS A 219 13.22 4.39 9.97
N HIS A 220 13.52 3.95 11.19
CA HIS A 220 13.20 2.60 11.67
C HIS A 220 11.83 2.58 12.36
N ALA A 221 11.19 1.41 12.40
CA ALA A 221 9.90 1.15 13.04
C ALA A 221 9.80 1.73 14.46
N ASP A 222 10.90 1.75 15.21
CA ASP A 222 10.95 2.31 16.57
C ASP A 222 10.64 3.82 16.64
N TRP A 223 10.82 4.55 15.53
CA TRP A 223 10.75 6.01 15.46
C TRP A 223 9.67 6.53 14.52
N VAL A 224 8.76 5.67 14.07
CA VAL A 224 7.62 6.04 13.23
C VAL A 224 6.35 6.12 14.07
N ASP A 225 5.49 7.06 13.70
CA ASP A 225 4.13 7.17 14.22
C ASP A 225 3.16 7.02 13.06
N ILE A 226 2.65 5.79 12.88
CA ILE A 226 1.81 5.44 11.73
C ILE A 226 0.42 6.11 11.84
N ILE A 227 -0.08 6.29 13.07
CA ILE A 227 -1.44 6.82 13.30
C ILE A 227 -1.49 8.28 12.89
N ASN A 228 -0.57 9.10 13.43
CA ASN A 228 -0.51 10.53 13.12
C ASN A 228 -0.16 10.78 11.65
N GLN A 229 0.70 9.94 11.05
CA GLN A 229 1.04 10.09 9.63
C GLN A 229 -0.17 9.82 8.73
N LYS A 230 -0.97 8.78 9.01
CA LYS A 230 -2.15 8.46 8.22
C LYS A 230 -3.24 9.52 8.33
N GLU A 231 -3.49 10.03 9.54
CA GLU A 231 -4.44 11.13 9.77
C GLU A 231 -4.00 12.39 9.04
N LEU A 232 -2.71 12.77 9.15
CA LEU A 232 -2.16 13.93 8.47
C LEU A 232 -2.23 13.78 6.95
N THR A 233 -1.91 12.61 6.38
CA THR A 233 -2.01 12.37 4.94
C THR A 233 -3.45 12.47 4.46
N GLN A 234 -4.42 11.91 5.21
CA GLN A 234 -5.83 12.03 4.87
C GLN A 234 -6.32 13.49 4.91
N GLU A 235 -5.90 14.26 5.91
CA GLU A 235 -6.20 15.70 5.95
C GLU A 235 -5.60 16.42 4.76
N LEU A 236 -4.35 16.11 4.39
CA LEU A 236 -3.62 16.74 3.29
C LEU A 236 -4.26 16.43 1.94
N ASP A 237 -4.65 15.17 1.70
CA ASP A 237 -5.41 14.76 0.51
C ASP A 237 -6.76 15.48 0.46
N SER A 238 -7.44 15.62 1.60
CA SER A 238 -8.70 16.36 1.67
C SER A 238 -8.51 17.84 1.31
N ILE A 239 -7.42 18.46 1.77
CA ILE A 239 -7.08 19.85 1.47
C ILE A 239 -6.71 20.00 0.00
N GLN A 240 -5.91 19.10 -0.56
CA GLN A 240 -5.54 19.10 -1.97
C GLN A 240 -6.76 18.94 -2.87
N ASN A 241 -7.67 18.02 -2.56
CA ASN A 241 -8.93 17.87 -3.31
C ASN A 241 -9.80 19.12 -3.24
N ARG A 242 -9.90 19.76 -2.07
CA ARG A 242 -10.62 21.03 -1.93
C ARG A 242 -9.96 22.15 -2.72
N LEU A 243 -8.64 22.22 -2.72
CA LEU A 243 -7.88 23.21 -3.48
C LEU A 243 -8.06 23.01 -4.98
N SER A 244 -7.87 21.78 -5.47
CA SER A 244 -8.07 21.43 -6.88
C SER A 244 -9.50 21.73 -7.33
N LYS A 245 -10.50 21.45 -6.48
CA LYS A 245 -11.89 21.83 -6.77
C LYS A 245 -12.06 23.35 -6.87
N ILE A 246 -11.47 24.13 -5.96
CA ILE A 246 -11.55 25.60 -6.02
C ILE A 246 -10.84 26.12 -7.26
N GLU A 247 -9.68 25.56 -7.61
CA GLU A 247 -8.97 25.91 -8.84
C GLU A 247 -9.83 25.65 -10.07
N ASP A 248 -10.46 24.47 -10.18
CA ASP A 248 -11.37 24.11 -11.26
C ASP A 248 -12.63 24.99 -11.30
N ASP A 249 -13.25 25.21 -10.13
CA ASP A 249 -14.42 26.08 -9.96
C ASP A 249 -14.11 27.51 -10.44
N MET A 250 -12.89 28.02 -10.21
CA MET A 250 -12.47 29.38 -10.58
C MET A 250 -11.99 29.53 -12.02
N LEU A 251 -11.73 28.44 -12.73
CA LEU A 251 -11.40 28.48 -14.15
C LEU A 251 -12.66 28.78 -14.98
N ASP A 252 -12.45 29.27 -16.18
CA ASP A 252 -13.46 29.43 -17.22
C ASP A 252 -13.01 28.51 -18.36
N SER A 253 -13.55 27.28 -18.37
CA SER A 253 -13.03 26.17 -19.20
C SER A 253 -13.40 26.30 -20.67
N ASP A 254 -14.57 26.84 -20.99
CA ASP A 254 -15.04 27.05 -22.35
C ASP A 254 -14.82 28.48 -22.87
N MET A 255 -14.28 29.35 -22.01
CA MET A 255 -13.87 30.72 -22.30
C MET A 255 -15.04 31.61 -22.73
N ASP A 256 -16.22 31.37 -22.17
CA ASP A 256 -17.42 32.15 -22.44
C ASP A 256 -17.55 33.41 -21.55
N GLY A 257 -16.64 33.56 -20.58
CA GLY A 257 -16.59 34.67 -19.62
C GLY A 257 -17.24 34.37 -18.27
N VAL A 258 -17.77 33.17 -18.06
CA VAL A 258 -18.39 32.71 -16.81
C VAL A 258 -17.52 31.62 -16.18
N PRO A 259 -17.02 31.81 -14.94
CA PRO A 259 -16.29 30.76 -14.27
C PRO A 259 -17.13 29.49 -14.08
N ASN A 260 -16.50 28.33 -14.16
CA ASN A 260 -17.09 26.99 -14.08
C ASN A 260 -18.08 26.82 -12.91
N TYR A 261 -17.82 27.46 -11.76
CA TYR A 261 -18.72 27.37 -10.59
C TYR A 261 -20.07 28.08 -10.78
N LEU A 262 -20.16 29.03 -11.70
CA LEU A 262 -21.39 29.75 -12.07
C LEU A 262 -21.96 29.27 -13.41
N ASP A 263 -21.16 28.59 -14.21
CA ASP A 263 -21.52 28.11 -15.53
C ASP A 263 -22.43 26.87 -15.45
N ARG A 264 -23.56 26.94 -16.15
CA ARG A 264 -24.56 25.88 -16.23
C ARG A 264 -24.50 25.09 -17.53
N GLU A 265 -23.81 25.58 -18.55
CA GLU A 265 -23.61 24.94 -19.84
C GLU A 265 -22.10 24.84 -20.13
N PRO A 266 -21.38 23.89 -19.48
CA PRO A 266 -19.91 23.85 -19.42
C PRO A 266 -19.15 23.51 -20.72
N ASN A 267 -19.73 23.80 -21.88
CA ASN A 267 -19.13 23.64 -23.21
C ASN A 267 -19.81 24.61 -24.21
N THR A 268 -20.07 25.85 -23.79
CA THR A 268 -20.63 26.85 -24.68
C THR A 268 -19.66 27.14 -25.81
N THR A 269 -20.18 27.28 -27.02
CA THR A 269 -19.33 27.52 -28.18
C THR A 269 -18.70 28.90 -28.08
N ASN A 270 -17.37 28.96 -28.18
CA ASN A 270 -16.62 30.21 -28.07
C ASN A 270 -17.11 31.27 -29.08
N GLY A 271 -17.42 32.46 -28.58
CA GLY A 271 -17.97 33.58 -29.35
C GLY A 271 -19.49 33.72 -29.28
N VAL A 272 -20.20 32.80 -28.63
CA VAL A 272 -21.63 32.94 -28.34
C VAL A 272 -21.83 33.78 -27.09
N ALA A 273 -22.78 34.72 -27.13
CA ALA A 273 -23.16 35.48 -25.95
C ALA A 273 -23.89 34.58 -24.93
N VAL A 274 -23.46 34.65 -23.68
CA VAL A 274 -24.04 33.91 -22.55
C VAL A 274 -24.66 34.83 -21.51
N ASP A 275 -25.60 34.29 -20.72
CA ASP A 275 -26.15 34.96 -19.55
C ASP A 275 -25.18 34.90 -18.34
N THR A 276 -25.58 35.49 -17.20
CA THR A 276 -24.74 35.49 -15.98
C THR A 276 -24.50 34.12 -15.37
N ASN A 277 -25.09 33.06 -15.92
CA ASN A 277 -24.94 31.67 -15.49
C ASN A 277 -24.37 30.78 -16.61
N GLY A 278 -23.71 31.35 -17.62
CA GLY A 278 -23.03 30.59 -18.69
C GLY A 278 -23.96 29.94 -19.70
N ARG A 279 -25.25 30.32 -19.74
CA ARG A 279 -26.18 29.76 -20.73
C ARG A 279 -26.17 30.54 -22.02
N ALA A 280 -26.08 29.86 -23.15
CA ALA A 280 -26.17 30.49 -24.45
C ALA A 280 -27.51 31.22 -24.64
N VAL A 281 -27.45 32.44 -25.17
CA VAL A 281 -28.66 33.23 -25.46
C VAL A 281 -29.37 32.66 -26.70
N ASP A 282 -30.55 32.08 -26.46
CA ASP A 282 -31.49 31.59 -27.47
C ASP A 282 -32.86 32.25 -27.21
N THR A 283 -33.13 33.37 -27.90
CA THR A 283 -34.33 34.17 -27.66
C THR A 283 -35.59 33.51 -28.22
N ASN A 284 -35.47 32.72 -29.28
CA ASN A 284 -36.59 32.10 -29.99
C ASN A 284 -36.86 30.65 -29.52
N ASN A 285 -36.00 30.13 -28.65
CA ASN A 285 -36.07 28.83 -27.98
C ASN A 285 -36.13 27.66 -28.97
N ASN A 286 -35.39 27.77 -30.08
CA ASN A 286 -35.33 26.76 -31.13
C ASN A 286 -34.17 25.76 -30.94
N GLY A 287 -33.34 25.94 -29.90
CA GLY A 287 -32.20 25.08 -29.57
C GLY A 287 -30.91 25.44 -30.30
N ILE A 288 -30.88 26.55 -31.03
CA ILE A 288 -29.69 27.10 -31.69
C ILE A 288 -29.44 28.49 -31.11
N PRO A 289 -28.26 28.76 -30.52
CA PRO A 289 -27.92 30.09 -30.05
C PRO A 289 -28.02 31.16 -31.16
N ASP A 290 -28.56 32.32 -30.82
CA ASP A 290 -28.87 33.40 -31.78
C ASP A 290 -27.62 33.84 -32.58
N GLU A 291 -26.45 33.86 -31.93
CA GLU A 291 -25.14 34.19 -32.52
C GLU A 291 -24.71 33.18 -33.61
N LEU A 292 -24.99 31.89 -33.41
CA LEU A 292 -24.69 30.85 -34.38
C LEU A 292 -25.69 30.89 -35.54
N GLU A 293 -26.95 31.21 -35.28
CA GLU A 293 -28.01 31.31 -36.29
C GLU A 293 -27.68 32.34 -37.38
N ALA A 294 -27.22 33.53 -37.00
CA ALA A 294 -26.81 34.56 -37.98
C ALA A 294 -25.68 34.09 -38.91
N SER A 295 -24.73 33.31 -38.39
CA SER A 295 -23.63 32.75 -39.19
C SER A 295 -24.09 31.62 -40.12
N LEU A 296 -25.05 30.82 -39.67
CA LEU A 296 -25.68 29.74 -40.43
C LEU A 296 -26.55 30.30 -41.54
N GLU A 297 -27.42 31.27 -41.25
CA GLU A 297 -28.24 31.96 -42.26
C GLU A 297 -27.37 32.50 -43.38
N LYS A 298 -26.27 33.20 -43.06
CA LYS A 298 -25.36 33.74 -44.07
C LYS A 298 -24.71 32.65 -44.94
N ARG A 299 -24.45 31.47 -44.40
CA ARG A 299 -23.79 30.35 -45.11
C ARG A 299 -24.79 29.47 -45.88
N TYR A 300 -26.01 29.32 -45.39
CA TYR A 300 -27.04 28.42 -45.91
C TYR A 300 -28.12 29.12 -46.75
N MET A 301 -28.55 30.35 -46.41
CA MET A 301 -29.43 31.16 -47.28
C MET A 301 -28.79 31.44 -48.65
N THR A 302 -27.46 31.54 -48.69
CA THR A 302 -26.70 31.74 -49.94
C THR A 302 -26.67 30.46 -50.80
N LYS A 303 -26.84 29.27 -50.20
CA LYS A 303 -26.96 27.99 -50.91
C LYS A 303 -28.41 27.62 -51.26
N GLU A 304 -29.41 28.14 -50.55
CA GLU A 304 -30.83 27.86 -50.84
C GLU A 304 -31.30 28.36 -52.21
N LYS A 305 -30.64 29.37 -52.79
CA LYS A 305 -30.88 29.72 -54.21
C LYS A 305 -30.19 28.79 -55.23
N ALA A 306 -29.32 27.89 -54.81
CA ALA A 306 -28.61 26.94 -55.68
C ALA A 306 -29.13 25.49 -55.57
N ALA A 307 -30.02 25.17 -54.63
CA ALA A 307 -30.50 23.80 -54.39
C ALA A 307 -32.03 23.66 -54.47
N ALA A 308 -32.68 24.47 -55.31
CA ALA A 308 -34.06 24.27 -55.70
C ALA A 308 -34.21 23.06 -56.64
N GLN A 309 -33.90 21.85 -56.15
CA GLN A 309 -34.40 20.55 -56.60
C GLN A 309 -33.85 19.45 -55.69
N ASN A 310 -34.74 18.81 -54.92
CA ASN A 310 -34.54 17.52 -54.20
C ASN A 310 -33.58 17.49 -52.99
N ALA A 311 -33.79 18.35 -51.98
CA ALA A 311 -33.12 18.23 -50.69
C ALA A 311 -34.04 17.59 -49.63
N GLY A 312 -33.91 16.28 -49.44
CA GLY A 312 -34.62 15.55 -48.36
C GLY A 312 -34.11 14.14 -48.04
N SER A 313 -33.04 13.65 -48.68
CA SER A 313 -32.47 12.32 -48.39
C SER A 313 -31.02 12.18 -48.88
N GLY A 314 -30.61 12.95 -49.91
CA GLY A 314 -29.27 12.88 -50.49
C GLY A 314 -28.13 13.35 -49.58
N THR A 315 -28.34 14.38 -48.75
CA THR A 315 -27.29 15.00 -47.92
C THR A 315 -26.90 14.13 -46.72
N ILE A 316 -27.87 13.45 -46.10
CA ILE A 316 -27.59 12.55 -44.97
C ILE A 316 -26.99 11.23 -45.50
N LYS A 317 -27.49 10.72 -46.64
CA LYS A 317 -26.91 9.53 -47.29
C LYS A 317 -25.45 9.77 -47.68
N SER A 318 -25.10 10.96 -48.18
CA SER A 318 -23.71 11.29 -48.52
C SER A 318 -22.82 11.36 -47.29
N LEU A 319 -23.24 12.03 -46.21
CA LEU A 319 -22.43 12.12 -44.99
C LEU A 319 -22.16 10.74 -44.35
N ILE A 320 -23.16 9.84 -44.38
CA ILE A 320 -23.01 8.46 -43.91
C ILE A 320 -22.06 7.68 -44.83
N ASN A 321 -22.25 7.74 -46.14
CA ASN A 321 -21.43 7.00 -47.11
C ASN A 321 -19.99 7.51 -47.24
N ASP A 322 -19.77 8.80 -47.00
CA ASP A 322 -18.44 9.44 -47.01
C ASP A 322 -17.66 9.20 -45.70
N GLY A 323 -18.26 8.48 -44.74
CA GLY A 323 -17.59 8.06 -43.50
C GLY A 323 -17.48 9.16 -42.44
N TYR A 324 -18.32 10.21 -42.50
CA TYR A 324 -18.41 11.21 -41.44
C TYR A 324 -19.20 10.72 -40.22
N VAL A 325 -20.03 9.69 -40.39
CA VAL A 325 -20.82 9.07 -39.33
C VAL A 325 -20.23 7.70 -39.01
N ASN A 326 -19.48 7.62 -37.91
CA ASN A 326 -18.84 6.38 -37.45
C ASN A 326 -19.15 6.12 -35.98
N VAL A 327 -19.03 4.87 -35.58
CA VAL A 327 -19.13 4.45 -34.17
C VAL A 327 -17.75 4.08 -33.68
N TYR A 328 -17.27 4.73 -32.62
CA TYR A 328 -15.93 4.52 -32.07
C TYR A 328 -15.94 3.63 -30.82
N PHE A 329 -14.80 3.00 -30.57
CA PHE A 329 -14.62 2.02 -29.49
C PHE A 329 -13.28 2.22 -28.79
N GLU A 330 -13.27 1.97 -27.48
CA GLU A 330 -12.03 1.89 -26.71
C GLU A 330 -11.15 0.72 -27.13
N PHE A 331 -9.90 0.81 -26.69
CA PHE A 331 -8.93 -0.26 -26.87
C PHE A 331 -9.48 -1.59 -26.34
N ASN A 332 -9.40 -2.63 -27.17
CA ASN A 332 -9.87 -3.97 -26.84
C ASN A 332 -11.36 -4.08 -26.43
N SER A 333 -12.19 -3.09 -26.78
CA SER A 333 -13.62 -3.06 -26.42
C SER A 333 -14.53 -3.36 -27.61
N THR A 334 -15.66 -4.01 -27.33
CA THR A 334 -16.79 -4.14 -28.27
C THR A 334 -17.97 -3.23 -27.91
N ASN A 335 -17.89 -2.48 -26.81
CA ASN A 335 -18.93 -1.53 -26.43
C ASN A 335 -18.67 -0.17 -27.11
N PRO A 336 -19.66 0.40 -27.81
CA PRO A 336 -19.54 1.74 -28.35
C PRO A 336 -19.27 2.78 -27.27
N GLU A 337 -18.44 3.76 -27.60
CA GLU A 337 -18.23 4.94 -26.78
C GLU A 337 -19.53 5.75 -26.62
N VAL A 338 -19.68 6.46 -25.48
CA VAL A 338 -20.93 7.15 -25.13
C VAL A 338 -21.33 8.19 -26.18
N TYR A 339 -20.36 8.95 -26.69
CA TYR A 339 -20.59 9.94 -27.75
C TYR A 339 -20.92 9.30 -29.11
N SER A 340 -20.61 8.01 -29.31
CA SER A 340 -20.86 7.30 -30.57
C SER A 340 -22.30 6.80 -30.74
N TYR A 341 -23.12 6.85 -29.68
CA TYR A 341 -24.54 6.49 -29.79
C TYR A 341 -25.33 7.47 -30.65
N GLU A 342 -24.88 8.73 -30.78
CA GLU A 342 -25.51 9.71 -31.67
C GLU A 342 -25.39 9.28 -33.15
N ALA A 343 -24.22 8.77 -33.55
CA ALA A 343 -23.99 8.21 -34.89
C ALA A 343 -24.93 7.03 -35.20
N ILE A 344 -25.19 6.17 -34.22
CA ILE A 344 -26.17 5.09 -34.33
C ILE A 344 -27.58 5.65 -34.52
N ASN A 345 -27.94 6.68 -33.75
CA ASN A 345 -29.26 7.31 -33.83
C ASN A 345 -29.52 8.00 -35.18
N TYR A 346 -28.50 8.62 -35.78
CA TYR A 346 -28.59 9.17 -37.14
C TYR A 346 -28.95 8.09 -38.17
N LEU A 347 -28.29 6.93 -38.09
CA LEU A 347 -28.57 5.80 -38.99
C LEU A 347 -29.98 5.22 -38.75
N ILE A 348 -30.41 5.06 -37.49
CA ILE A 348 -31.77 4.59 -37.15
C ILE A 348 -32.81 5.53 -37.75
N THR A 349 -32.65 6.83 -37.54
CA THR A 349 -33.57 7.85 -38.04
C THR A 349 -33.67 7.80 -39.56
N TYR A 350 -32.52 7.75 -40.25
CA TYR A 350 -32.48 7.63 -41.70
C TYR A 350 -33.18 6.35 -42.20
N MET A 351 -32.89 5.19 -41.61
CA MET A 351 -33.45 3.91 -42.05
C MET A 351 -34.95 3.76 -41.77
N ARG A 352 -35.48 4.44 -40.74
CA ARG A 352 -36.93 4.55 -40.49
C ARG A 352 -37.63 5.43 -41.51
N GLN A 353 -37.02 6.55 -41.88
CA GLN A 353 -37.53 7.48 -42.88
C GLN A 353 -37.43 6.93 -44.31
N ASN A 354 -36.52 5.97 -44.55
CA ASN A 354 -36.30 5.36 -45.86
C ASN A 354 -36.47 3.82 -45.77
N PRO A 355 -37.70 3.27 -45.74
CA PRO A 355 -37.96 1.84 -45.51
C PRO A 355 -37.32 0.87 -46.52
N SER A 356 -37.00 1.33 -47.74
CA SER A 356 -36.35 0.53 -48.77
C SER A 356 -34.82 0.52 -48.67
N ALA A 357 -34.21 1.39 -47.85
CA ALA A 357 -32.76 1.50 -47.75
C ALA A 357 -32.17 0.28 -47.02
N LYS A 358 -31.00 -0.17 -47.47
CA LYS A 358 -30.20 -1.21 -46.80
C LYS A 358 -28.88 -0.62 -46.32
N ALA A 359 -28.35 -1.14 -45.21
CA ALA A 359 -27.07 -0.68 -44.67
C ALA A 359 -26.10 -1.86 -44.47
N SER A 360 -24.85 -1.68 -44.87
CA SER A 360 -23.74 -2.55 -44.50
C SER A 360 -22.87 -1.86 -43.45
N LEU A 361 -22.58 -2.58 -42.36
CA LEU A 361 -21.74 -2.14 -41.25
C LEU A 361 -20.38 -2.83 -41.37
N THR A 362 -19.31 -2.06 -41.37
CA THR A 362 -17.95 -2.60 -41.48
C THR A 362 -17.14 -2.17 -40.27
N GLY A 363 -16.64 -3.14 -39.51
CA GLY A 363 -15.79 -2.90 -38.34
C GLY A 363 -14.30 -2.87 -38.67
N TYR A 364 -13.57 -2.05 -37.93
CA TYR A 364 -12.12 -1.90 -37.98
C TYR A 364 -11.49 -1.95 -36.58
N ALA A 365 -10.22 -2.30 -36.53
CA ALA A 365 -9.37 -2.31 -35.35
C ALA A 365 -8.05 -1.61 -35.67
N ASP A 366 -7.35 -1.15 -34.63
CA ASP A 366 -6.00 -0.64 -34.80
C ASP A 366 -5.00 -1.78 -35.06
N GLU A 367 -3.78 -1.41 -35.43
CA GLU A 367 -2.70 -2.30 -35.82
C GLU A 367 -1.90 -2.87 -34.62
N ILE A 368 -2.40 -2.69 -33.40
CA ILE A 368 -1.77 -3.22 -32.18
C ILE A 368 -2.28 -4.64 -31.91
N GLY A 369 -1.33 -5.57 -31.76
CA GLY A 369 -1.63 -6.94 -31.34
C GLY A 369 -1.71 -7.93 -32.49
N ASN A 370 -2.42 -9.04 -32.26
CA ASN A 370 -2.49 -10.15 -33.19
C ASN A 370 -3.50 -9.85 -34.33
N PRO A 371 -3.12 -9.99 -35.62
CA PRO A 371 -4.02 -9.68 -36.74
C PRO A 371 -5.31 -10.52 -36.78
N GLN A 372 -5.23 -11.82 -36.44
CA GLN A 372 -6.41 -12.68 -36.41
C GLN A 372 -7.36 -12.27 -35.29
N TYR A 373 -6.81 -11.88 -34.13
CA TYR A 373 -7.60 -11.34 -33.03
C TYR A 373 -8.30 -10.04 -33.42
N ASN A 374 -7.60 -9.12 -34.11
CA ASN A 374 -8.16 -7.84 -34.55
C ASN A 374 -9.23 -8.02 -35.63
N LEU A 375 -9.08 -9.03 -36.51
CA LEU A 375 -10.13 -9.44 -37.43
C LEU A 375 -11.39 -9.88 -36.66
N ASP A 376 -11.25 -10.76 -35.68
CA ASP A 376 -12.40 -11.23 -34.90
C ASP A 376 -13.01 -10.12 -34.04
N LEU A 377 -12.19 -9.21 -33.48
CA LEU A 377 -12.65 -8.06 -32.69
C LEU A 377 -13.46 -7.08 -33.54
N SER A 378 -12.96 -6.74 -34.74
CA SER A 378 -13.65 -5.85 -35.66
C SER A 378 -15.02 -6.41 -36.08
N LYS A 379 -15.11 -7.73 -36.33
CA LYS A 379 -16.38 -8.43 -36.59
C LYS A 379 -17.35 -8.34 -35.42
N ARG A 380 -16.87 -8.54 -34.18
CA ARG A 380 -17.71 -8.41 -32.97
C ARG A 380 -18.19 -6.98 -32.76
N ARG A 381 -17.39 -5.95 -33.06
CA ARG A 381 -17.80 -4.54 -33.03
C ARG A 381 -18.93 -4.26 -34.01
N ALA A 382 -18.76 -4.68 -35.27
CA ALA A 382 -19.81 -4.52 -36.29
C ALA A 382 -21.10 -5.25 -35.89
N LYS A 383 -20.97 -6.47 -35.36
CA LYS A 383 -22.11 -7.22 -34.82
C LYS A 383 -22.79 -6.50 -33.64
N LYS A 384 -22.04 -5.89 -32.72
CA LYS A 384 -22.63 -5.16 -31.59
C LYS A 384 -23.50 -4.00 -32.08
N VAL A 385 -23.02 -3.23 -33.06
CA VAL A 385 -23.79 -2.12 -33.63
C VAL A 385 -25.02 -2.65 -34.40
N TYR A 386 -24.86 -3.75 -35.14
CA TYR A 386 -25.98 -4.46 -35.77
C TYR A 386 -27.06 -4.84 -34.75
N ASP A 387 -26.67 -5.47 -33.63
CA ASP A 387 -27.60 -5.90 -32.59
C ASP A 387 -28.36 -4.70 -31.98
N ILE A 388 -27.70 -3.54 -31.83
CA ILE A 388 -28.34 -2.30 -31.36
C ILE A 388 -29.36 -1.77 -32.37
N LEU A 389 -29.05 -1.79 -33.67
CA LEU A 389 -29.98 -1.34 -34.72
C LEU A 389 -31.21 -2.25 -34.80
N VAL A 390 -31.02 -3.56 -34.68
CA VAL A 390 -32.12 -4.54 -34.66
C VAL A 390 -32.99 -4.36 -33.42
N ALA A 391 -32.37 -4.21 -32.24
CA ALA A 391 -33.10 -3.91 -31.00
C ALA A 391 -33.86 -2.58 -31.07
N SER A 392 -33.38 -1.64 -31.91
CA SER A 392 -34.03 -0.35 -32.18
C SER A 392 -35.14 -0.44 -33.25
N GLY A 393 -35.47 -1.64 -33.73
CA GLY A 393 -36.59 -1.90 -34.64
C GLY A 393 -36.25 -1.81 -36.12
N ILE A 394 -34.97 -1.80 -36.51
CA ILE A 394 -34.58 -1.98 -37.92
C ILE A 394 -34.56 -3.48 -38.24
N SER A 395 -35.26 -3.86 -39.31
CA SER A 395 -35.38 -5.27 -39.70
C SER A 395 -34.03 -5.88 -40.12
N GLU A 396 -33.77 -7.12 -39.69
CA GLU A 396 -32.52 -7.84 -39.92
C GLU A 396 -32.17 -8.00 -41.41
N ASP A 397 -33.17 -8.16 -42.28
CA ASP A 397 -33.01 -8.31 -43.75
C ASP A 397 -32.50 -7.05 -44.45
N ARG A 398 -32.49 -5.92 -43.74
CA ARG A 398 -32.02 -4.61 -44.23
C ARG A 398 -30.59 -4.31 -43.80
N LEU A 399 -29.99 -5.16 -42.98
CA LEU A 399 -28.70 -4.95 -42.36
C LEU A 399 -27.74 -6.10 -42.68
N SER A 400 -26.49 -5.78 -42.93
CA SER A 400 -25.40 -6.76 -42.98
C SER A 400 -24.21 -6.23 -42.18
N HIS A 401 -23.43 -7.12 -41.55
CA HIS A 401 -22.24 -6.72 -40.82
C HIS A 401 -21.05 -7.60 -41.17
N ASP A 402 -19.85 -7.02 -41.24
CA ASP A 402 -18.59 -7.75 -41.31
C ASP A 402 -17.44 -6.93 -40.69
N GLY A 403 -16.26 -7.51 -40.56
CA GLY A 403 -15.07 -6.85 -40.06
C GLY A 403 -13.88 -7.03 -41.01
N GLU A 404 -13.22 -5.92 -41.32
CA GLU A 404 -12.04 -5.87 -42.20
C GLU A 404 -10.72 -6.07 -41.42
N GLY A 405 -10.79 -6.13 -40.09
CA GLY A 405 -9.60 -6.24 -39.25
C GLY A 405 -8.87 -4.91 -39.11
N ILE A 406 -7.58 -4.90 -39.42
CA ILE A 406 -6.70 -3.76 -39.13
C ILE A 406 -6.90 -2.64 -40.15
N ASP A 407 -7.09 -1.40 -39.69
CA ASP A 407 -6.98 -0.17 -40.47
C ASP A 407 -5.67 0.55 -40.07
N ASP A 408 -4.67 0.49 -40.95
CA ASP A 408 -3.32 1.04 -40.75
C ASP A 408 -3.13 2.43 -41.40
N SER A 409 -4.22 3.14 -41.69
CA SER A 409 -4.20 4.44 -42.35
C SER A 409 -3.70 5.62 -41.48
N VAL A 410 -3.40 5.36 -40.21
CA VAL A 410 -2.98 6.36 -39.22
C VAL A 410 -1.59 6.07 -38.65
N ASP A 411 -0.95 7.09 -38.08
CA ASP A 411 0.35 6.93 -37.44
C ASP A 411 0.26 6.00 -36.21
N LYS A 412 0.90 4.84 -36.34
CA LYS A 412 1.00 3.82 -35.29
C LYS A 412 1.55 4.34 -33.96
N SER A 413 2.34 5.41 -33.96
CA SER A 413 2.93 5.95 -32.72
C SER A 413 1.96 6.84 -31.92
N SER A 414 0.94 7.45 -32.54
CA SER A 414 -0.02 8.33 -31.84
C SER A 414 -1.23 7.56 -31.30
N ALA A 415 -1.44 7.63 -29.99
CA ALA A 415 -2.58 6.96 -29.34
C ALA A 415 -3.92 7.57 -29.77
N GLU A 416 -3.93 8.88 -29.99
CA GLU A 416 -5.06 9.69 -30.43
C GLU A 416 -5.44 9.33 -31.87
N ALA A 417 -4.45 9.21 -32.76
CA ALA A 417 -4.68 8.82 -34.15
C ALA A 417 -5.25 7.39 -34.23
N ARG A 418 -4.73 6.45 -33.43
CA ARG A 418 -5.25 5.08 -33.37
C ARG A 418 -6.70 4.97 -32.88
N GLN A 419 -7.17 5.90 -32.04
CA GLN A 419 -8.59 5.93 -31.62
C GLN A 419 -9.53 6.10 -32.83
N LEU A 420 -9.12 6.88 -33.83
CA LEU A 420 -9.94 7.17 -35.00
C LEU A 420 -10.18 5.95 -35.91
N VAL A 421 -9.31 4.94 -35.84
CA VAL A 421 -9.43 3.71 -36.65
C VAL A 421 -10.06 2.55 -35.89
N ARG A 422 -10.28 2.68 -34.57
CA ARG A 422 -11.10 1.76 -33.78
C ARG A 422 -12.58 2.07 -33.97
N ARG A 423 -13.10 1.80 -35.17
CA ARG A 423 -14.44 2.25 -35.58
C ARG A 423 -15.29 1.20 -36.30
N VAL A 424 -16.58 1.46 -36.38
CA VAL A 424 -17.51 0.86 -37.33
C VAL A 424 -18.01 1.96 -38.26
N THR A 425 -17.91 1.72 -39.57
CA THR A 425 -18.40 2.63 -40.61
C THR A 425 -19.66 2.06 -41.24
N PHE A 426 -20.43 2.93 -41.90
CA PHE A 426 -21.71 2.59 -42.49
C PHE A 426 -21.70 2.84 -43.99
N LYS A 427 -22.40 2.00 -44.74
CA LYS A 427 -22.68 2.25 -46.15
C LYS A 427 -24.12 1.91 -46.49
N LEU A 428 -24.84 2.92 -46.95
CA LEU A 428 -26.23 2.86 -47.39
C LEU A 428 -26.31 2.56 -48.88
N HIS A 429 -27.09 1.55 -49.22
CA HIS A 429 -27.36 1.09 -50.59
C HIS A 429 -28.70 1.65 -51.08
#